data_AF-A0A397BXR1-F1
#
_entry.id   AF-A0A397BXR1-F1
#
_cell.length_a   1.000
_cell.length_b   1.000
_cell.length_c   1.000
_cell.angle_alpha   90.00
_cell.angle_beta   90.00
_cell.angle_gamma   90.00
#
_symmetry.space_group_name_H-M   'P 1'
#
loop_
_entity.id
_entity.type
_entity.pdbx_description
1 polymer ?
#
loop_
_entity_poly.entity_id
_entity_poly.type
_entity_poly.pdbx_seq_one_letter_code
_entity_poly.pdbx_strand_id
1 'polypeptide(L)'
;VILALCDKLGNGVRTKRWIDNVIDDASVIYNIRLVINEHRAVRFHLDVVLDWLLCYRFFVLNFHRACRLLERYFYFIVFGSYLTSASTDSVPYSTWLQSHPDLFRLLDTMGGATYPSSKVLKNNILKFDHFPGLNRLPMILGPNVPNFRQVGDFPIFGTAQVYQEGIADVLQHLRTVGHPKAIWINLREEVILYVAGRPFAVRNQGNVFLNAEYPGIEVNEITAIEATLKKELMEKVTKSNGLFKHLYVWLHEPREYVTEESFDVISPENDIFTLEDAYHAVRRAGFDVSDEIAPEEKDFDDLVRLLGPIFTSEVGSLHPTAIVCNCQMGRGRTTTMLVCMYMLRAVVAGAVPSTVEPKSSAHFGVIDELVAVLDNGNESLNLVNYAVDMADHVQNLRDCIESCRDLTKENGLSVEKQEYFMQRAGTTVVSSVVDRYIKYDLVVNYLERYFYLICFASYILDQQPKQFQTLFVNWMCSRYDNALYALLDNLNFDDKNDDVVSSMRWRWRRKRKMVYRLE
;
A
#
# COMPACT_ATOMS: atom_id res chain seq x y z
N VAL A 1 20.47 -6.57 4.83
CA VAL A 1 20.53 -5.09 4.86
C VAL A 1 21.92 -4.52 5.00
N ILE A 2 22.66 -4.66 6.12
CA ILE A 2 24.00 -4.01 6.23
C ILE A 2 24.98 -4.42 5.13
N LEU A 3 24.95 -5.68 4.68
CA LEU A 3 25.76 -6.11 3.52
C LEU A 3 25.36 -5.38 2.24
N ALA A 4 24.07 -5.38 1.89
CA ALA A 4 23.53 -4.63 0.77
C ALA A 4 23.77 -3.11 0.88
N LEU A 5 23.85 -2.55 2.10
CA LEU A 5 24.23 -1.17 2.35
C LEU A 5 25.68 -0.93 1.92
N CYS A 6 26.57 -1.85 2.31
CA CYS A 6 27.97 -1.77 1.92
C CYS A 6 28.16 -1.91 0.40
N ASP A 7 27.32 -2.68 -0.29
CA ASP A 7 27.36 -2.84 -1.74
C ASP A 7 26.87 -1.58 -2.47
N LYS A 8 25.90 -0.87 -1.90
CA LYS A 8 25.35 0.39 -2.46
C LYS A 8 26.25 1.60 -2.26
N LEU A 9 27.02 1.64 -1.18
CA LEU A 9 27.91 2.76 -0.87
C LEU A 9 29.27 2.55 -1.57
N GLY A 10 29.77 3.57 -2.28
CA GLY A 10 31.03 3.46 -3.05
C GLY A 10 32.27 3.03 -2.26
N ASN A 11 32.31 3.31 -0.94
CA ASN A 11 33.34 2.82 -0.01
C ASN A 11 32.72 2.06 1.18
N GLY A 12 31.59 1.39 0.97
CA GLY A 12 30.75 0.87 2.05
C GLY A 12 31.44 -0.11 2.99
N VAL A 13 32.24 -1.05 2.46
CA VAL A 13 32.99 -2.02 3.28
C VAL A 13 34.04 -1.33 4.16
N ARG A 14 34.77 -0.37 3.59
CA ARG A 14 35.81 0.39 4.30
C ARG A 14 35.20 1.28 5.37
N THR A 15 34.13 1.98 5.02
CA THR A 15 33.35 2.84 5.92
C THR A 15 32.79 2.04 7.08
N LYS A 16 32.18 0.88 6.80
CA LYS A 16 31.70 -0.04 7.84
C LYS A 16 32.82 -0.44 8.80
N ARG A 17 34.00 -0.81 8.30
CA ARG A 17 35.14 -1.19 9.17
C ARG A 17 35.59 -0.04 10.07
N TRP A 18 35.61 1.18 9.54
CA TRP A 18 35.94 2.36 10.34
C TRP A 18 34.89 2.62 11.43
N ILE A 19 33.60 2.62 11.07
CA ILE A 19 32.50 2.77 12.03
C ILE A 19 32.48 1.66 13.07
N ASP A 20 32.80 0.43 12.68
CA ASP A 20 32.95 -0.72 13.57
C ASP A 20 34.00 -0.45 14.66
N ASN A 21 35.18 0.05 14.28
CA ASN A 21 36.22 0.41 15.23
C ASN A 21 35.79 1.55 16.15
N VAL A 22 35.15 2.60 15.62
CA VAL A 22 34.65 3.73 16.42
C VAL A 22 33.61 3.26 17.45
N ILE A 23 32.73 2.34 17.06
CA ILE A 23 31.75 1.74 17.99
C ILE A 23 32.46 0.93 19.07
N ASP A 24 33.50 0.17 18.71
CA ASP A 24 34.25 -0.66 19.66
C ASP A 24 35.07 0.22 20.63
N ASP A 25 35.66 1.31 20.17
CA ASP A 25 36.33 2.30 21.04
C ASP A 25 35.35 3.01 21.98
N ALA A 26 34.11 3.27 21.53
CA ALA A 26 33.05 3.90 22.32
C ALA A 26 32.28 2.91 23.22
N SER A 27 32.72 1.66 23.32
CA SER A 27 31.93 0.56 23.87
C SER A 27 31.99 0.39 25.40
N VAL A 28 32.66 1.30 26.11
CA VAL A 28 32.92 1.24 27.57
C VAL A 28 31.67 0.91 28.40
N ILE A 29 30.51 1.48 28.03
CA ILE A 29 29.23 1.22 28.70
C ILE A 29 28.34 0.29 27.86
N TYR A 30 28.39 0.41 26.54
CA TYR A 30 27.42 -0.22 25.66
C TYR A 30 27.95 -0.40 24.23
N ASN A 31 28.09 -1.64 23.77
CA ASN A 31 28.42 -1.93 22.37
C ASN A 31 27.16 -2.31 21.58
N ILE A 32 26.74 -1.46 20.63
CA ILE A 32 25.54 -1.74 19.84
C ILE A 32 25.70 -2.96 18.92
N ARG A 33 26.92 -3.26 18.45
CA ARG A 33 27.19 -4.38 17.52
C ARG A 33 27.14 -5.71 18.24
N LEU A 34 27.64 -5.78 19.47
CA LEU A 34 27.52 -6.99 20.30
C LEU A 34 26.05 -7.32 20.56
N VAL A 35 25.25 -6.33 20.97
CA VAL A 35 23.81 -6.54 21.22
C VAL A 35 23.05 -6.97 19.96
N ILE A 36 23.35 -6.37 18.79
CA ILE A 36 22.77 -6.82 17.52
C ILE A 36 23.12 -8.29 17.22
N ASN A 37 24.38 -8.70 17.44
CA ASN A 37 24.85 -10.06 17.17
C ASN A 37 24.30 -11.09 18.16
N GLU A 38 24.22 -10.76 19.45
CA GLU A 38 23.59 -11.60 20.48
C GLU A 38 22.14 -11.95 20.08
N HIS A 39 21.36 -10.96 19.65
CA HIS A 39 19.98 -11.19 19.23
C HIS A 39 19.86 -11.94 17.90
N ARG A 40 20.83 -11.82 16.99
CA ARG A 40 20.90 -12.64 15.78
C ARG A 40 21.07 -14.13 16.12
N ALA A 41 21.85 -14.46 17.15
CA ALA A 41 22.11 -15.83 17.58
C ALA A 41 20.90 -16.47 18.32
N VAL A 42 20.16 -15.68 19.11
CA VAL A 42 18.98 -16.17 19.85
C VAL A 42 17.83 -16.62 18.93
N ARG A 43 17.74 -16.10 17.70
CA ARG A 43 16.73 -16.51 16.70
C ARG A 43 16.85 -17.99 16.30
N PHE A 44 17.97 -18.66 16.61
CA PHE A 44 18.24 -20.06 16.25
C PHE A 44 18.10 -21.08 17.38
N HIS A 45 17.78 -20.67 18.62
CA HIS A 45 17.84 -21.56 19.80
C HIS A 45 16.54 -21.70 20.61
N LEU A 46 15.38 -21.40 20.03
CA LEU A 46 14.07 -21.45 20.71
C LEU A 46 13.44 -22.86 20.72
N ASP A 47 14.22 -23.89 21.05
CA ASP A 47 13.77 -25.28 21.21
C ASP A 47 13.64 -25.74 22.68
N VAL A 48 13.73 -24.83 23.68
CA VAL A 48 13.78 -25.26 25.10
C VAL A 48 12.70 -24.63 25.98
N VAL A 49 11.85 -25.54 26.47
CA VAL A 49 10.98 -25.62 27.67
C VAL A 49 11.12 -24.51 28.73
N LEU A 50 10.68 -23.29 28.44
CA LEU A 50 10.35 -22.27 29.45
C LEU A 50 9.03 -21.58 29.09
N ASP A 51 8.37 -21.01 30.11
CA ASP A 51 7.05 -20.37 30.01
C ASP A 51 6.95 -19.47 28.78
N TRP A 52 6.19 -19.96 27.79
CA TRP A 52 6.15 -19.42 26.43
C TRP A 52 5.77 -17.93 26.43
N LEU A 53 4.98 -17.47 27.40
CA LEU A 53 4.54 -16.08 27.49
C LEU A 53 5.68 -15.12 27.90
N LEU A 54 6.53 -15.53 28.84
CA LEU A 54 7.70 -14.76 29.28
C LEU A 54 8.78 -14.73 28.19
N CYS A 55 9.06 -15.89 27.58
CA CYS A 55 10.01 -15.99 26.47
C CYS A 55 9.55 -15.19 25.25
N TYR A 56 8.26 -15.20 24.94
CA TYR A 56 7.69 -14.42 23.84
C TYR A 56 7.79 -12.91 24.09
N ARG A 57 7.36 -12.41 25.26
CA ARG A 57 7.50 -10.98 25.60
C ARG A 57 8.96 -10.52 25.62
N PHE A 58 9.85 -11.34 26.17
CA PHE A 58 11.28 -11.05 26.18
C PHE A 58 11.86 -11.05 24.76
N PHE A 59 11.53 -12.04 23.94
CA PHE A 59 11.97 -12.12 22.54
C PHE A 59 11.49 -10.92 21.73
N VAL A 60 10.20 -10.56 21.84
CA VAL A 60 9.60 -9.42 21.16
C VAL A 60 10.32 -8.14 21.59
N LEU A 61 10.35 -7.79 22.88
CA LEU A 61 11.02 -6.57 23.37
C LEU A 61 12.51 -6.48 22.99
N ASN A 62 13.24 -7.60 23.06
CA ASN A 62 14.65 -7.64 22.70
C ASN A 62 14.87 -7.57 21.18
N PHE A 63 14.00 -8.18 20.39
CA PHE A 63 13.99 -8.02 18.94
C PHE A 63 13.74 -6.55 18.55
N HIS A 64 12.84 -5.84 19.26
CA HIS A 64 12.61 -4.40 19.03
C HIS A 64 13.89 -3.60 19.27
N ARG A 65 14.58 -3.94 20.35
CA ARG A 65 15.84 -3.29 20.72
C ARG A 65 16.89 -3.56 19.65
N ALA A 66 17.04 -4.81 19.21
CA ALA A 66 17.95 -5.20 18.14
C ALA A 66 17.68 -4.45 16.82
N CYS A 67 16.41 -4.36 16.41
CA CYS A 67 16.02 -3.65 15.19
C CYS A 67 16.30 -2.14 15.26
N ARG A 68 16.02 -1.50 16.41
CA ARG A 68 16.35 -0.08 16.64
C ARG A 68 17.86 0.18 16.64
N LEU A 69 18.64 -0.74 17.20
CA LEU A 69 20.10 -0.64 17.19
C LEU A 69 20.67 -0.90 15.80
N LEU A 70 20.10 -1.85 15.05
CA LEU A 70 20.46 -2.12 13.67
C LEU A 70 20.18 -0.90 12.78
N GLU A 71 19.06 -0.22 12.99
CA GLU A 71 18.75 1.04 12.32
C GLU A 71 19.77 2.14 12.67
N ARG A 72 20.16 2.28 13.95
CA ARG A 72 21.21 3.23 14.34
C ARG A 72 22.55 2.89 13.69
N TYR A 73 22.90 1.60 13.66
CA TYR A 73 24.11 1.12 13.03
C TYR A 73 24.12 1.38 11.52
N PHE A 74 22.98 1.17 10.85
CA PHE A 74 22.79 1.56 9.46
C PHE A 74 23.10 3.05 9.26
N TYR A 75 22.50 3.94 10.06
CA TYR A 75 22.74 5.38 9.94
C TYR A 75 24.18 5.77 10.26
N PHE A 76 24.88 5.08 11.17
CA PHE A 76 26.30 5.35 11.41
C PHE A 76 27.16 5.02 10.18
N ILE A 77 26.89 3.92 9.48
CA ILE A 77 27.59 3.58 8.24
C ILE A 77 27.29 4.62 7.15
N VAL A 78 26.02 5.01 7.01
CA VAL A 78 25.61 6.03 6.04
C VAL A 78 26.27 7.38 6.33
N PHE A 79 26.26 7.82 7.59
CA PHE A 79 26.92 9.05 8.03
C PHE A 79 28.44 8.98 7.84
N GLY A 80 29.05 7.83 8.13
CA GLY A 80 30.47 7.63 7.84
C GLY A 80 30.79 7.71 6.35
N SER A 81 29.88 7.24 5.49
CA SER A 81 30.03 7.33 4.05
C SER A 81 29.91 8.78 3.58
N TYR A 82 28.97 9.53 4.15
CA TYR A 82 28.88 10.97 3.93
C TYR A 82 30.20 11.68 4.29
N LEU A 83 30.74 11.45 5.50
CA LEU A 83 31.98 12.06 5.95
C LEU A 83 33.21 11.71 5.09
N THR A 84 33.19 10.57 4.40
CA THR A 84 34.32 10.10 3.57
C THR A 84 34.12 10.38 2.08
N SER A 85 32.91 10.72 1.64
CA SER A 85 32.58 11.01 0.25
C SER A 85 32.34 12.49 -0.03
N ALA A 86 31.95 13.28 0.97
CA ALA A 86 31.81 14.72 0.83
C ALA A 86 33.21 15.33 0.59
N SER A 87 33.47 15.77 -0.64
CA SER A 87 34.53 16.75 -0.90
C SER A 87 34.26 18.02 -0.10
N THR A 88 35.28 18.84 0.10
CA THR A 88 35.33 20.05 0.95
C THR A 88 34.21 21.11 0.76
N ASP A 89 33.28 20.93 -0.17
CA ASP A 89 32.11 21.77 -0.36
C ASP A 89 30.93 21.26 0.49
N SER A 90 30.55 22.08 1.47
CA SER A 90 29.74 21.75 2.65
C SER A 90 28.26 21.47 2.36
N VAL A 91 27.92 20.39 1.66
CA VAL A 91 26.53 19.93 1.55
C VAL A 91 26.08 19.34 2.88
N PRO A 92 24.99 19.80 3.53
CA PRO A 92 24.50 19.20 4.78
C PRO A 92 24.15 17.71 4.64
N TYR A 93 24.32 16.95 5.72
CA TYR A 93 24.04 15.50 5.73
C TYR A 93 22.62 15.15 5.28
N SER A 94 21.62 15.96 5.64
CA SER A 94 20.22 15.75 5.22
C SER A 94 20.08 15.83 3.70
N THR A 95 20.65 16.86 3.08
CA THR A 95 20.63 17.06 1.61
C THR A 95 21.40 15.96 0.89
N TRP A 96 22.54 15.53 1.43
CA TRP A 96 23.28 14.39 0.89
C TRP A 96 22.50 13.08 1.05
N LEU A 97 21.80 12.87 2.16
CA LEU A 97 21.01 11.65 2.37
C LEU A 97 19.80 11.60 1.42
N GLN A 98 19.15 12.74 1.17
CA GLN A 98 18.09 12.88 0.18
C GLN A 98 18.56 12.51 -1.23
N SER A 99 19.86 12.62 -1.52
CA SER A 99 20.44 12.19 -2.79
C SER A 99 20.66 10.69 -2.94
N HIS A 100 20.26 9.92 -1.92
CA HIS A 100 20.41 8.47 -1.89
C HIS A 100 19.07 7.82 -1.48
N PRO A 101 17.99 8.02 -2.27
CA PRO A 101 16.65 7.50 -1.97
C PRO A 101 16.61 5.97 -1.78
N ASP A 102 17.51 5.27 -2.45
CA ASP A 102 17.68 3.83 -2.37
C ASP A 102 18.24 3.36 -1.01
N LEU A 103 18.85 4.24 -0.21
CA LEU A 103 19.19 3.97 1.19
C LEU A 103 17.95 3.94 2.08
N PHE A 104 16.97 4.83 1.85
CA PHE A 104 15.71 4.80 2.57
C PHE A 104 14.91 3.53 2.23
N ARG A 105 14.94 3.09 0.96
CA ARG A 105 14.38 1.80 0.53
C ARG A 105 15.07 0.62 1.18
N LEU A 106 16.39 0.62 1.21
CA LEU A 106 17.14 -0.45 1.86
C LEU A 106 16.82 -0.52 3.36
N LEU A 107 16.59 0.64 4.00
CA LEU A 107 16.15 0.72 5.38
C LEU A 107 14.77 0.10 5.61
N ASP A 108 13.89 0.18 4.61
CA ASP A 108 12.57 -0.44 4.64
C ASP A 108 12.63 -1.98 4.66
N THR A 109 13.58 -2.55 3.90
CA THR A 109 13.87 -4.00 3.92
C THR A 109 14.53 -4.51 5.21
N MET A 110 14.81 -3.65 6.19
CA MET A 110 15.40 -4.08 7.45
C MET A 110 14.47 -5.02 8.21
N GLY A 111 15.03 -6.13 8.69
CA GLY A 111 14.36 -7.07 9.59
C GLY A 111 14.17 -8.47 9.04
N GLY A 112 14.19 -8.67 7.71
CA GLY A 112 13.93 -9.99 7.10
C GLY A 112 12.73 -10.69 7.75
N ALA A 113 11.73 -9.87 8.10
CA ALA A 113 10.73 -10.21 9.08
C ALA A 113 9.54 -10.81 8.34
N THR A 114 9.56 -12.12 8.11
CA THR A 114 8.45 -12.86 7.46
C THR A 114 7.25 -13.03 8.38
N TYR A 115 6.08 -12.52 8.02
CA TYR A 115 4.89 -12.61 8.88
C TYR A 115 4.65 -14.06 9.34
N PRO A 116 4.39 -14.29 10.65
CA PRO A 116 4.21 -15.64 11.16
C PRO A 116 2.98 -16.27 10.49
N SER A 117 3.23 -17.24 9.62
CA SER A 117 2.21 -17.94 8.86
C SER A 117 1.77 -19.26 9.51
N SER A 118 2.33 -19.63 10.67
CA SER A 118 2.13 -20.96 11.26
C SER A 118 0.84 -21.13 12.07
N LYS A 119 0.25 -20.03 12.57
CA LYS A 119 -0.98 -20.00 13.39
C LYS A 119 -1.80 -18.74 13.13
N VAL A 120 -2.47 -18.66 11.99
CA VAL A 120 -3.18 -17.44 11.53
C VAL A 120 -4.43 -17.17 12.38
N LEU A 121 -5.24 -18.19 12.70
CA LEU A 121 -6.49 -18.02 13.45
C LEU A 121 -6.31 -17.85 14.97
N LYS A 122 -5.08 -17.93 15.50
CA LYS A 122 -4.85 -17.89 16.96
C LYS A 122 -5.30 -16.57 17.59
N ASN A 123 -4.98 -15.44 16.96
CA ASN A 123 -5.32 -14.09 17.43
C ASN A 123 -6.25 -13.35 16.47
N ASN A 124 -6.74 -14.04 15.44
CA ASN A 124 -7.53 -13.45 14.38
C ASN A 124 -8.91 -14.09 14.29
N ILE A 125 -9.80 -13.38 13.63
CA ILE A 125 -11.15 -13.83 13.31
C ILE A 125 -11.48 -13.44 11.88
N LEU A 126 -12.29 -14.26 11.21
CA LEU A 126 -12.78 -13.97 9.88
C LEU A 126 -14.01 -13.07 9.98
N LYS A 127 -13.95 -11.95 9.29
CA LYS A 127 -15.04 -10.98 9.16
C LYS A 127 -15.54 -11.01 7.74
N PHE A 128 -16.86 -11.07 7.57
CA PHE A 128 -17.46 -10.92 6.26
C PHE A 128 -17.10 -9.56 5.66
N ASP A 129 -16.55 -9.58 4.45
CA ASP A 129 -15.95 -8.38 3.87
C ASP A 129 -17.01 -7.40 3.35
N HIS A 130 -18.25 -7.86 3.15
CA HIS A 130 -19.39 -7.02 2.81
C HIS A 130 -20.12 -6.56 4.07
N PHE A 131 -20.31 -5.24 4.17
CA PHE A 131 -20.92 -4.59 5.32
C PHE A 131 -21.82 -3.41 4.89
N PRO A 132 -22.74 -2.96 5.75
CA PRO A 132 -23.58 -1.80 5.47
C PRO A 132 -22.76 -0.54 5.15
N GLY A 133 -22.98 0.04 3.97
CA GLY A 133 -22.21 1.19 3.47
C GLY A 133 -20.99 0.83 2.60
N LEU A 134 -20.78 -0.46 2.28
CA LEU A 134 -19.82 -0.88 1.26
C LEU A 134 -20.17 -0.28 -0.11
N ASN A 135 -21.41 -0.46 -0.53
CA ASN A 135 -21.87 -0.04 -1.84
C ASN A 135 -22.18 1.47 -1.85
N ARG A 136 -21.51 2.20 -2.73
CA ARG A 136 -21.60 3.66 -2.92
C ARG A 136 -22.12 4.05 -4.29
N LEU A 137 -22.18 3.09 -5.23
CA LEU A 137 -22.66 3.27 -6.59
C LEU A 137 -23.91 2.43 -6.85
N PRO A 138 -24.70 2.74 -7.89
CA PRO A 138 -25.76 1.85 -8.34
C PRO A 138 -25.21 0.44 -8.66
N MET A 139 -25.93 -0.60 -8.23
CA MET A 139 -25.52 -2.00 -8.43
C MET A 139 -25.84 -2.47 -9.85
N ILE A 140 -25.12 -1.95 -10.84
CA ILE A 140 -25.39 -2.20 -12.26
C ILE A 140 -25.25 -3.67 -12.68
N LEU A 141 -24.39 -4.43 -11.99
CA LEU A 141 -24.24 -5.89 -12.17
C LEU A 141 -24.82 -6.70 -10.99
N GLY A 142 -25.71 -6.08 -10.21
CA GLY A 142 -26.35 -6.74 -9.06
C GLY A 142 -25.50 -6.79 -7.79
N PRO A 143 -25.99 -7.51 -6.76
CA PRO A 143 -25.43 -7.46 -5.41
C PRO A 143 -24.03 -8.07 -5.27
N ASN A 144 -23.69 -8.98 -6.19
CA ASN A 144 -22.42 -9.71 -6.19
C ASN A 144 -21.21 -8.84 -6.55
N VAL A 145 -21.45 -7.70 -7.21
CA VAL A 145 -20.40 -6.84 -7.78
C VAL A 145 -20.55 -5.39 -7.31
N PRO A 146 -20.28 -5.10 -6.02
CA PRO A 146 -20.42 -3.76 -5.47
C PRO A 146 -19.44 -2.78 -6.10
N ASN A 147 -19.87 -1.52 -6.28
CA ASN A 147 -19.05 -0.43 -6.82
C ASN A 147 -18.42 -0.68 -8.21
N PHE A 148 -19.03 -1.54 -9.04
CA PHE A 148 -18.62 -1.74 -10.43
C PHE A 148 -18.77 -0.45 -11.24
N ARG A 149 -17.72 -0.06 -11.98
CA ARG A 149 -17.68 1.17 -12.79
C ARG A 149 -16.62 1.09 -13.87
N GLN A 150 -16.75 1.91 -14.90
CA GLN A 150 -15.75 2.15 -15.94
C GLN A 150 -15.15 3.55 -15.78
N VAL A 151 -13.89 3.74 -16.15
CA VAL A 151 -13.22 5.05 -16.16
C VAL A 151 -13.01 5.53 -17.59
N GLY A 152 -13.77 6.58 -17.94
CA GLY A 152 -13.78 7.15 -19.29
C GLY A 152 -14.11 6.15 -20.38
N ASP A 153 -13.59 6.41 -21.57
CA ASP A 153 -13.92 5.63 -22.78
C ASP A 153 -13.03 4.39 -22.95
N PHE A 154 -12.03 4.22 -22.07
CA PHE A 154 -11.18 3.04 -22.09
C PHE A 154 -11.83 1.88 -21.35
N PRO A 155 -11.55 0.62 -21.74
CA PRO A 155 -12.08 -0.57 -21.07
C PRO A 155 -11.30 -0.83 -19.77
N ILE A 156 -11.35 0.13 -18.86
CA ILE A 156 -10.70 0.11 -17.56
C ILE A 156 -11.80 0.20 -16.51
N PHE A 157 -11.92 -0.82 -15.69
CA PHE A 157 -13.03 -1.04 -14.78
C PHE A 157 -12.54 -1.21 -13.35
N GLY A 158 -13.33 -0.73 -12.40
CA GLY A 158 -13.07 -0.88 -10.97
C GLY A 158 -14.25 -1.49 -10.24
N THR A 159 -13.99 -2.28 -9.21
CA THR A 159 -15.02 -2.86 -8.32
C THR A 159 -14.52 -2.90 -6.87
N ALA A 160 -15.44 -3.04 -5.92
CA ALA A 160 -15.12 -3.53 -4.58
C ALA A 160 -14.87 -5.05 -4.59
N GLN A 161 -14.55 -5.63 -3.44
CA GLN A 161 -14.41 -7.08 -3.32
C GLN A 161 -15.72 -7.75 -3.75
N VAL A 162 -15.64 -8.61 -4.76
CA VAL A 162 -16.81 -9.30 -5.32
C VAL A 162 -17.06 -10.62 -4.61
N TYR A 163 -18.25 -11.17 -4.79
CA TYR A 163 -18.50 -12.59 -4.53
C TYR A 163 -17.80 -13.45 -5.59
N GLN A 164 -17.61 -14.74 -5.31
CA GLN A 164 -17.02 -15.66 -6.28
C GLN A 164 -17.82 -15.71 -7.58
N GLU A 165 -19.15 -15.73 -7.50
CA GLU A 165 -20.06 -15.63 -8.66
C GLU A 165 -19.97 -14.27 -9.35
N GLY A 166 -19.76 -13.20 -8.58
CA GLY A 166 -19.60 -11.84 -9.10
C GLY A 166 -18.41 -11.70 -10.05
N ILE A 167 -17.39 -12.53 -9.92
CA ILE A 167 -16.30 -12.57 -10.90
C ILE A 167 -16.84 -13.03 -12.26
N ALA A 168 -17.64 -14.11 -12.30
CA ALA A 168 -18.26 -14.60 -13.53
C ALA A 168 -19.23 -13.57 -14.13
N ASP A 169 -20.00 -12.87 -13.28
CA ASP A 169 -20.92 -11.80 -13.70
C ASP A 169 -20.17 -10.67 -14.44
N VAL A 170 -19.04 -10.22 -13.90
CA VAL A 170 -18.19 -9.21 -14.55
C VAL A 170 -17.64 -9.72 -15.87
N LEU A 171 -17.06 -10.93 -15.90
CA LEU A 171 -16.45 -11.46 -17.13
C LEU A 171 -17.48 -11.66 -18.24
N GLN A 172 -18.69 -12.10 -17.88
CA GLN A 172 -19.80 -12.22 -18.83
C GLN A 172 -20.22 -10.84 -19.34
N HIS A 173 -20.35 -9.85 -18.46
CA HIS A 173 -20.65 -8.48 -18.85
C HIS A 173 -19.60 -7.92 -19.81
N LEU A 174 -18.31 -8.06 -19.53
CA LEU A 174 -17.21 -7.60 -20.38
C LEU A 174 -17.30 -8.19 -21.80
N ARG A 175 -17.60 -9.48 -21.92
CA ARG A 175 -17.84 -10.12 -23.23
C ARG A 175 -19.02 -9.49 -23.96
N THR A 176 -20.12 -9.19 -23.26
CA THR A 176 -21.30 -8.56 -23.87
C THR A 176 -21.06 -7.14 -24.36
N VAL A 177 -20.18 -6.38 -23.70
CA VAL A 177 -19.81 -5.02 -24.10
C VAL A 177 -18.63 -4.98 -25.09
N GLY A 178 -18.20 -6.14 -25.62
CA GLY A 178 -17.22 -6.21 -26.71
C GLY A 178 -15.77 -6.45 -26.27
N HIS A 179 -15.53 -6.86 -25.02
CA HIS A 179 -14.21 -7.19 -24.49
C HIS A 179 -14.10 -8.69 -24.16
N PRO A 180 -13.71 -9.53 -25.15
CA PRO A 180 -13.61 -10.98 -24.95
C PRO A 180 -12.42 -11.39 -24.08
N LYS A 181 -11.41 -10.51 -23.95
CA LYS A 181 -10.23 -10.68 -23.10
C LYS A 181 -10.27 -9.66 -21.96
N ALA A 182 -9.81 -10.08 -20.80
CA ALA A 182 -9.66 -9.21 -19.64
C ALA A 182 -8.51 -9.65 -18.73
N ILE A 183 -7.96 -8.68 -18.01
CA ILE A 183 -6.97 -8.86 -16.94
C ILE A 183 -7.62 -8.40 -15.64
N TRP A 184 -7.57 -9.23 -14.60
CA TRP A 184 -8.05 -8.89 -13.27
C TRP A 184 -6.87 -8.57 -12.34
N ILE A 185 -6.81 -7.36 -11.81
CA ILE A 185 -5.76 -6.88 -10.91
C ILE A 185 -6.33 -6.74 -9.49
N ASN A 186 -5.85 -7.58 -8.58
CA ASN A 186 -6.26 -7.54 -7.19
C ASN A 186 -5.29 -6.70 -6.37
N LEU A 187 -5.78 -5.62 -5.73
CA LEU A 187 -4.97 -4.64 -4.99
C LEU A 187 -4.94 -4.87 -3.47
N ARG A 188 -5.16 -6.11 -3.02
CA ARG A 188 -5.32 -6.42 -1.58
C ARG A 188 -4.05 -6.93 -0.93
N GLU A 189 -3.65 -6.21 0.12
CA GLU A 189 -2.62 -6.62 1.09
C GLU A 189 -3.21 -7.41 2.27
N GLU A 190 -4.54 -7.48 2.37
CA GLU A 190 -5.21 -8.24 3.41
C GLU A 190 -5.39 -9.69 3.00
N VAL A 191 -5.21 -10.62 3.93
CA VAL A 191 -5.46 -12.06 3.74
C VAL A 191 -6.96 -12.30 3.59
N ILE A 192 -7.39 -12.85 2.44
CA ILE A 192 -8.80 -13.13 2.12
C ILE A 192 -9.02 -14.61 1.84
N LEU A 193 -10.15 -15.13 2.32
CA LEU A 193 -10.69 -16.43 1.89
C LEU A 193 -12.11 -16.27 1.36
N TYR A 194 -12.45 -17.08 0.37
CA TYR A 194 -13.85 -17.31 0.02
C TYR A 194 -14.38 -18.51 0.80
N VAL A 195 -15.54 -18.33 1.44
CA VAL A 195 -16.26 -19.40 2.15
C VAL A 195 -17.70 -19.46 1.65
N ALA A 196 -18.08 -20.55 1.00
CA ALA A 196 -19.36 -20.72 0.30
C ALA A 196 -19.65 -19.52 -0.65
N GLY A 197 -18.67 -19.16 -1.49
CA GLY A 197 -18.77 -18.07 -2.46
C GLY A 197 -18.68 -16.64 -1.89
N ARG A 198 -18.64 -16.47 -0.56
CA ARG A 198 -18.58 -15.17 0.13
C ARG A 198 -17.14 -14.80 0.54
N PRO A 199 -16.69 -13.55 0.33
CA PRO A 199 -15.35 -13.12 0.75
C PRO A 199 -15.28 -12.79 2.26
N PHE A 200 -14.28 -13.32 2.95
CA PHE A 200 -13.98 -13.08 4.35
C PHE A 200 -12.56 -12.57 4.53
N ALA A 201 -12.42 -11.47 5.25
CA ALA A 201 -11.12 -10.87 5.56
C ALA A 201 -10.68 -11.21 6.98
N VAL A 202 -9.38 -11.43 7.14
CA VAL A 202 -8.76 -11.59 8.46
C VAL A 202 -8.77 -10.26 9.22
N ARG A 203 -9.15 -10.34 10.50
CA ARG A 203 -9.15 -9.23 11.46
C ARG A 203 -8.52 -9.66 12.77
N ASN A 204 -7.87 -8.72 13.45
CA ASN A 204 -7.36 -8.97 14.79
C ASN A 204 -8.54 -9.01 15.78
N GLN A 205 -8.55 -9.98 16.70
CA GLN A 205 -9.62 -10.10 17.69
C GLN A 205 -9.72 -8.88 18.64
N GLY A 206 -8.61 -8.18 18.88
CA GLY A 206 -8.57 -6.97 19.69
C GLY A 206 -9.08 -5.72 18.98
N ASN A 207 -9.13 -5.71 17.64
CA ASN A 207 -9.73 -4.64 16.86
C ASN A 207 -10.22 -5.15 15.50
N VAL A 208 -11.53 -5.42 15.43
CA VAL A 208 -12.18 -6.05 14.28
C VAL A 208 -12.60 -5.06 13.19
N PHE A 209 -12.57 -3.76 13.49
CA PHE A 209 -12.93 -2.69 12.55
C PHE A 209 -11.74 -2.26 11.69
N LEU A 210 -10.52 -2.35 12.23
CA LEU A 210 -9.29 -2.11 11.49
C LEU A 210 -8.88 -3.33 10.65
N ASN A 211 -8.38 -3.06 9.45
CA ASN A 211 -7.80 -4.11 8.62
C ASN A 211 -6.58 -4.71 9.30
N ALA A 212 -6.39 -6.02 9.17
CA ALA A 212 -5.12 -6.65 9.50
C ALA A 212 -4.11 -6.25 8.41
N GLU A 213 -3.36 -5.19 8.68
CA GLU A 213 -2.36 -4.67 7.75
C GLU A 213 -1.08 -5.49 7.81
N TYR A 214 -0.51 -5.76 6.63
CA TYR A 214 0.78 -6.42 6.49
C TYR A 214 1.71 -5.52 5.65
N PRO A 215 2.19 -4.38 6.17
CA PRO A 215 2.97 -3.43 5.38
C PRO A 215 4.21 -4.06 4.72
N GLY A 216 4.33 -3.87 3.40
CA GLY A 216 5.42 -4.40 2.58
C GLY A 216 5.40 -5.92 2.39
N ILE A 217 4.31 -6.62 2.73
CA ILE A 217 4.18 -8.06 2.49
C ILE A 217 4.44 -8.38 1.02
N GLU A 218 5.18 -9.45 0.73
CA GLU A 218 5.38 -9.89 -0.65
C GLU A 218 4.30 -10.92 -1.04
N VAL A 219 4.03 -11.06 -2.35
CA VAL A 219 2.97 -11.96 -2.88
C VAL A 219 3.11 -13.39 -2.36
N ASN A 220 4.33 -13.94 -2.37
CA ASN A 220 4.58 -15.29 -1.87
C ASN A 220 4.30 -15.46 -0.35
N GLU A 221 4.46 -14.40 0.43
CA GLU A 221 4.18 -14.42 1.87
C GLU A 221 2.66 -14.42 2.14
N ILE A 222 1.90 -13.56 1.46
CA ILE A 222 0.44 -13.53 1.62
C ILE A 222 -0.20 -14.84 1.14
N THR A 223 0.25 -15.40 0.01
CA THR A 223 -0.21 -16.72 -0.47
C THR A 223 0.07 -17.83 0.55
N ALA A 224 1.24 -17.80 1.21
CA ALA A 224 1.56 -18.78 2.25
C ALA A 224 0.67 -18.63 3.50
N ILE A 225 0.34 -17.40 3.89
CA ILE A 225 -0.57 -17.13 5.01
C ILE A 225 -1.99 -17.58 4.66
N GLU A 226 -2.48 -17.31 3.44
CA GLU A 226 -3.79 -17.77 2.95
C GLU A 226 -3.89 -19.29 2.91
N ALA A 227 -2.85 -19.97 2.44
CA ALA A 227 -2.80 -21.43 2.40
C ALA A 227 -2.87 -22.03 3.82
N THR A 228 -2.11 -21.48 4.78
CA THR A 228 -2.19 -21.93 6.17
C THR A 228 -3.54 -21.61 6.78
N LEU A 229 -4.09 -20.43 6.53
CA LEU A 229 -5.41 -20.02 7.02
C LEU A 229 -6.51 -20.96 6.50
N LYS A 230 -6.48 -21.34 5.22
CA LYS A 230 -7.40 -22.32 4.64
C LYS A 230 -7.34 -23.65 5.39
N LYS A 231 -6.12 -24.18 5.61
CA LYS A 231 -5.93 -25.43 6.36
C LYS A 231 -6.45 -25.34 7.80
N GLU A 232 -6.10 -24.28 8.52
CA GLU A 232 -6.58 -24.07 9.90
C GLU A 232 -8.10 -23.95 9.97
N LEU A 233 -8.71 -23.25 9.01
CA LEU A 233 -10.14 -23.09 8.95
C LEU A 233 -10.83 -24.43 8.69
N MET A 234 -10.35 -25.20 7.71
CA MET A 234 -10.86 -26.55 7.42
C MET A 234 -10.82 -27.44 8.67
N GLU A 235 -9.67 -27.50 9.36
CA GLU A 235 -9.54 -28.29 10.58
C GLU A 235 -10.51 -27.84 11.69
N LYS A 236 -10.68 -26.53 11.85
CA LYS A 236 -11.57 -25.95 12.87
C LYS A 236 -13.05 -26.22 12.58
N VAL A 237 -13.47 -26.08 11.32
CA VAL A 237 -14.86 -26.33 10.90
C VAL A 237 -15.18 -27.82 10.94
N THR A 238 -14.25 -28.69 10.52
CA THR A 238 -14.41 -30.15 10.64
C THR A 238 -14.58 -30.58 12.10
N LYS A 239 -13.78 -30.06 13.03
CA LYS A 239 -13.94 -30.31 14.47
C LYS A 239 -15.26 -29.77 15.03
N SER A 240 -15.83 -28.77 14.38
CA SER A 240 -17.11 -28.15 14.76
C SER A 240 -18.30 -28.73 13.98
N ASN A 241 -18.14 -29.93 13.39
CA ASN A 241 -19.18 -30.62 12.61
C ASN A 241 -19.79 -29.76 11.48
N GLY A 242 -18.96 -29.00 10.77
CA GLY A 242 -19.40 -28.16 9.65
C GLY A 242 -19.79 -26.74 10.03
N LEU A 243 -19.76 -26.37 11.32
CA LEU A 243 -20.09 -25.02 11.77
C LEU A 243 -18.93 -24.04 11.56
N PHE A 244 -19.12 -23.10 10.66
CA PHE A 244 -18.22 -22.01 10.38
C PHE A 244 -18.62 -20.74 11.14
N LYS A 245 -17.80 -20.39 12.15
CA LYS A 245 -17.94 -19.16 12.93
C LYS A 245 -17.23 -17.99 12.24
N HIS A 246 -17.94 -16.88 12.04
CA HIS A 246 -17.40 -15.63 11.50
C HIS A 246 -18.08 -14.40 12.13
N LEU A 247 -17.55 -13.21 11.82
CA LEU A 247 -18.16 -11.94 12.20
C LEU A 247 -18.90 -11.31 11.02
N TYR A 248 -20.10 -10.84 11.27
CA TYR A 248 -20.81 -9.93 10.38
C TYR A 248 -20.91 -8.54 11.02
N VAL A 249 -20.86 -7.48 10.22
CA VAL A 249 -21.05 -6.10 10.71
C VAL A 249 -22.44 -5.61 10.36
N TRP A 250 -23.18 -5.17 11.37
CA TRP A 250 -24.47 -4.51 11.20
C TRP A 250 -24.40 -3.05 11.66
N LEU A 251 -25.33 -2.25 11.15
CA LEU A 251 -25.55 -0.88 11.61
C LEU A 251 -26.73 -0.89 12.59
N HIS A 252 -26.47 -0.60 13.86
CA HIS A 252 -27.51 -0.46 14.88
C HIS A 252 -27.89 1.01 15.05
N GLU A 253 -29.16 1.33 15.25
CA GLU A 253 -29.56 2.71 15.59
C GLU A 253 -29.08 3.06 17.01
N PRO A 254 -28.40 4.19 17.24
CA PRO A 254 -28.24 5.37 16.37
C PRO A 254 -26.90 5.38 15.59
N ARG A 255 -26.82 4.61 14.49
CA ARG A 255 -25.68 4.55 13.53
C ARG A 255 -24.36 4.02 14.08
N GLU A 256 -24.42 3.18 15.11
CA GLU A 256 -23.23 2.48 15.59
C GLU A 256 -23.00 1.19 14.80
N TYR A 257 -21.79 0.99 14.30
CA TYR A 257 -21.41 -0.28 13.70
C TYR A 257 -21.12 -1.28 14.80
N VAL A 258 -21.85 -2.39 14.78
CA VAL A 258 -21.69 -3.48 15.75
C VAL A 258 -21.28 -4.74 15.01
N THR A 259 -20.40 -5.53 15.62
CA THR A 259 -20.03 -6.85 15.11
C THR A 259 -20.81 -7.94 15.82
N GLU A 260 -21.37 -8.86 15.08
CA GLU A 260 -22.11 -10.01 15.60
C GLU A 260 -21.49 -11.32 15.13
N GLU A 261 -21.42 -12.30 16.02
CA GLU A 261 -20.94 -13.64 15.66
C GLU A 261 -22.04 -14.41 14.95
N SER A 262 -21.72 -14.95 13.77
CA SER A 262 -22.63 -15.77 12.97
C SER A 262 -22.02 -17.15 12.72
N PHE A 263 -22.90 -18.13 12.55
CA PHE A 263 -22.54 -19.52 12.28
C PHE A 263 -23.24 -19.98 11.02
N ASP A 264 -22.46 -20.41 10.03
CA ASP A 264 -22.99 -21.02 8.81
C ASP A 264 -22.57 -22.49 8.75
N VAL A 265 -23.45 -23.35 8.23
CA VAL A 265 -23.11 -24.75 7.96
C VAL A 265 -22.46 -24.83 6.58
N ILE A 266 -21.22 -25.31 6.53
CA ILE A 266 -20.45 -25.44 5.29
C ILE A 266 -19.80 -26.82 5.17
N SER A 267 -19.45 -27.20 3.95
CA SER A 267 -18.58 -28.33 3.61
C SER A 267 -17.12 -27.85 3.54
N PRO A 268 -16.25 -28.19 4.51
CA PRO A 268 -14.88 -27.67 4.56
C PRO A 268 -14.05 -27.91 3.29
N GLU A 269 -14.23 -29.07 2.66
CA GLU A 269 -13.48 -29.48 1.46
C GLU A 269 -13.93 -28.75 0.19
N ASN A 270 -15.21 -28.34 0.14
CA ASN A 270 -15.83 -27.82 -1.09
C ASN A 270 -16.16 -26.33 -1.04
N ASP A 271 -16.23 -25.73 0.16
CA ASP A 271 -16.70 -24.36 0.31
C ASP A 271 -15.58 -23.37 0.67
N ILE A 272 -14.38 -23.83 1.03
CA ILE A 272 -13.27 -22.95 1.46
C ILE A 272 -12.24 -22.83 0.33
N PHE A 273 -12.06 -21.62 -0.18
CA PHE A 273 -11.16 -21.31 -1.30
C PHE A 273 -10.23 -20.14 -0.95
N THR A 274 -8.96 -20.23 -1.37
CA THR A 274 -8.06 -19.07 -1.39
C THR A 274 -8.43 -18.12 -2.53
N LEU A 275 -7.82 -16.93 -2.56
CA LEU A 275 -7.92 -16.04 -3.72
C LEU A 275 -7.39 -16.72 -4.99
N GLU A 276 -6.25 -17.42 -4.88
CA GLU A 276 -5.66 -18.14 -6.01
C GLU A 276 -6.60 -19.24 -6.55
N ASP A 277 -7.32 -19.96 -5.68
CA ASP A 277 -8.33 -20.94 -6.10
C ASP A 277 -9.47 -20.28 -6.89
N ALA A 278 -9.98 -19.14 -6.40
CA ALA A 278 -11.05 -18.39 -7.04
C ALA A 278 -10.61 -17.83 -8.41
N TYR A 279 -9.39 -17.32 -8.49
CA TYR A 279 -8.82 -16.75 -9.71
C TYR A 279 -8.30 -17.80 -10.70
N HIS A 280 -7.94 -19.01 -10.27
CA HIS A 280 -7.68 -20.12 -11.19
C HIS A 280 -8.90 -20.47 -12.05
N ALA A 281 -10.11 -20.33 -11.53
CA ALA A 281 -11.33 -20.49 -12.32
C ALA A 281 -11.45 -19.42 -13.42
N VAL A 282 -10.99 -18.19 -13.12
CA VAL A 282 -10.93 -17.06 -14.07
C VAL A 282 -9.92 -17.32 -15.18
N ARG A 283 -8.71 -17.79 -14.82
CA ARG A 283 -7.67 -18.16 -15.81
C ARG A 283 -8.15 -19.25 -16.76
N ARG A 284 -8.88 -20.25 -16.26
CA ARG A 284 -9.51 -21.28 -17.11
C ARG A 284 -10.56 -20.73 -18.09
N ALA A 285 -11.20 -19.61 -17.75
CA ALA A 285 -12.14 -18.92 -18.64
C ALA A 285 -11.46 -18.01 -19.69
N GLY A 286 -10.12 -17.99 -19.74
CA GLY A 286 -9.32 -17.25 -20.73
C GLY A 286 -8.94 -15.83 -20.31
N PHE A 287 -8.89 -15.56 -19.00
CA PHE A 287 -8.65 -14.23 -18.43
C PHE A 287 -7.45 -14.25 -17.49
N ASP A 288 -6.51 -13.32 -17.65
CA ASP A 288 -5.32 -13.27 -16.81
C ASP A 288 -5.61 -12.60 -15.46
N VAL A 289 -4.91 -13.02 -14.42
CA VAL A 289 -5.04 -12.43 -13.08
C VAL A 289 -3.65 -12.04 -12.58
N SER A 290 -3.53 -10.80 -12.08
CA SER A 290 -2.34 -10.25 -11.44
C SER A 290 -2.68 -9.85 -10.01
N ASP A 291 -1.82 -10.21 -9.05
CA ASP A 291 -1.88 -9.67 -7.69
C ASP A 291 -0.91 -8.49 -7.62
N GLU A 292 -1.44 -7.29 -7.38
CA GLU A 292 -0.63 -6.08 -7.19
C GLU A 292 -0.91 -5.49 -5.81
N ILE A 293 0.07 -4.84 -5.21
CA ILE A 293 -0.02 -4.30 -3.86
C ILE A 293 -0.33 -2.80 -3.98
N ALA A 294 -0.78 -2.13 -2.91
CA ALA A 294 -1.07 -0.69 -3.00
C ALA A 294 0.18 0.07 -3.49
N PRO A 295 0.05 1.06 -4.37
CA PRO A 295 1.19 1.47 -5.19
C PRO A 295 2.30 2.15 -4.37
N GLU A 296 3.40 1.42 -4.20
CA GLU A 296 4.75 1.90 -4.04
C GLU A 296 5.37 2.20 -5.42
N GLU A 297 6.55 2.83 -5.46
CA GLU A 297 7.19 3.13 -6.75
C GLU A 297 7.43 1.87 -7.61
N LYS A 298 7.69 0.71 -7.00
CA LYS A 298 7.86 -0.57 -7.73
C LYS A 298 6.58 -1.02 -8.43
N ASP A 299 5.42 -0.71 -7.89
CA ASP A 299 4.14 -1.13 -8.47
C ASP A 299 3.83 -0.32 -9.74
N PHE A 300 4.34 0.91 -9.86
CA PHE A 300 4.28 1.64 -11.14
C PHE A 300 5.16 1.00 -12.21
N ASP A 301 6.32 0.46 -11.84
CA ASP A 301 7.17 -0.31 -12.78
C ASP A 301 6.46 -1.57 -13.25
N ASP A 302 5.87 -2.32 -12.32
CA ASP A 302 5.18 -3.57 -12.63
C ASP A 302 3.92 -3.32 -13.45
N LEU A 303 3.17 -2.25 -13.17
CA LEU A 303 2.05 -1.80 -13.98
C LEU A 303 2.46 -1.51 -15.44
N VAL A 304 3.55 -0.77 -15.64
CA VAL A 304 4.04 -0.41 -16.98
C VAL A 304 4.57 -1.63 -17.72
N ARG A 305 5.26 -2.55 -17.02
CA ARG A 305 5.72 -3.82 -17.60
C ARG A 305 4.56 -4.72 -18.02
N LEU A 306 3.51 -4.78 -17.19
CA LEU A 306 2.33 -5.62 -17.45
C LEU A 306 1.48 -5.04 -18.58
N LEU A 307 1.10 -3.77 -18.48
CA LEU A 307 0.09 -3.17 -19.35
C LEU A 307 0.66 -2.38 -20.54
N GLY A 308 1.88 -1.84 -20.42
CA GLY A 308 2.51 -1.04 -21.49
C GLY A 308 2.59 -1.77 -22.83
N PRO A 309 3.14 -3.01 -22.89
CA PRO A 309 3.17 -3.79 -24.13
C PRO A 309 1.78 -4.10 -24.70
N ILE A 310 0.82 -4.41 -23.82
CA ILE A 310 -0.57 -4.75 -24.19
C ILE A 310 -1.24 -3.53 -24.82
N PHE A 311 -1.22 -2.39 -24.13
CA PHE A 311 -1.82 -1.16 -24.62
C PHE A 311 -1.17 -0.68 -25.92
N THR A 312 0.15 -0.86 -26.07
CA THR A 312 0.86 -0.52 -27.31
C THR A 312 0.42 -1.41 -28.47
N SER A 313 0.27 -2.72 -28.23
CA SER A 313 -0.16 -3.68 -29.26
C SER A 313 -1.63 -3.52 -29.68
N GLU A 314 -2.45 -2.92 -28.81
CA GLU A 314 -3.90 -2.79 -28.99
C GLU A 314 -4.34 -1.38 -29.41
N VAL A 315 -3.40 -0.49 -29.77
CA VAL A 315 -3.74 0.83 -30.31
C VAL A 315 -4.57 0.65 -31.59
N GLY A 316 -5.79 1.18 -31.60
CA GLY A 316 -6.74 1.03 -32.71
C GLY A 316 -7.46 -0.32 -32.77
N SER A 317 -7.31 -1.19 -31.77
CA SER A 317 -8.07 -2.45 -31.69
C SER A 317 -9.58 -2.20 -31.52
N LEU A 318 -10.40 -2.96 -32.24
CA LEU A 318 -11.87 -2.98 -32.07
C LEU A 318 -12.30 -3.72 -30.80
N HIS A 319 -11.46 -4.63 -30.31
CA HIS A 319 -11.72 -5.47 -29.14
C HIS A 319 -10.53 -5.41 -28.17
N PRO A 320 -10.26 -4.23 -27.59
CA PRO A 320 -9.17 -4.11 -26.63
C PRO A 320 -9.42 -4.98 -25.39
N THR A 321 -8.33 -5.44 -24.77
CA THR A 321 -8.36 -6.15 -23.50
C THR A 321 -8.88 -5.22 -22.41
N ALA A 322 -9.89 -5.70 -21.67
CA ALA A 322 -10.45 -4.99 -20.52
C ALA A 322 -9.57 -5.20 -19.29
N ILE A 323 -9.37 -4.16 -18.50
CA ILE A 323 -8.62 -4.27 -17.24
C ILE A 323 -9.61 -4.03 -16.10
N VAL A 324 -9.73 -4.98 -15.18
CA VAL A 324 -10.57 -4.87 -13.98
C VAL A 324 -9.66 -4.79 -12.77
N CYS A 325 -9.87 -3.84 -11.88
CA CYS A 325 -9.17 -3.82 -10.61
C CYS A 325 -10.11 -3.79 -9.40
N ASN A 326 -9.71 -4.46 -8.33
CA ASN A 326 -10.48 -4.48 -7.09
C ASN A 326 -9.59 -4.23 -5.86
N CYS A 327 -10.21 -3.69 -4.81
CA CYS A 327 -9.66 -3.72 -3.45
C CYS A 327 -10.82 -4.03 -2.50
N GLN A 328 -10.68 -3.79 -1.19
CA GLN A 328 -11.78 -4.00 -0.24
C GLN A 328 -13.08 -3.29 -0.66
N MET A 329 -13.08 -1.95 -0.69
CA MET A 329 -14.27 -1.15 -1.02
C MET A 329 -14.31 -0.66 -2.47
N GLY A 330 -13.28 -0.93 -3.27
CA GLY A 330 -13.18 -0.34 -4.61
C GLY A 330 -12.98 1.18 -4.56
N ARG A 331 -12.41 1.71 -3.48
CA ARG A 331 -12.35 3.15 -3.17
C ARG A 331 -10.94 3.73 -3.31
N GLY A 332 -10.08 3.63 -2.29
CA GLY A 332 -8.74 4.26 -2.31
C GLY A 332 -7.80 3.63 -3.35
N ARG A 333 -7.32 2.42 -3.07
CA ARG A 333 -6.36 1.67 -3.93
C ARG A 333 -6.85 1.51 -5.37
N THR A 334 -8.10 1.06 -5.55
CA THR A 334 -8.75 0.91 -6.85
C THR A 334 -8.77 2.22 -7.62
N THR A 335 -9.22 3.33 -7.04
CA THR A 335 -9.28 4.61 -7.76
C THR A 335 -7.89 5.10 -8.15
N THR A 336 -6.90 5.00 -7.26
CA THR A 336 -5.50 5.34 -7.62
C THR A 336 -5.03 4.52 -8.82
N MET A 337 -5.23 3.21 -8.82
CA MET A 337 -4.81 2.35 -9.93
C MET A 337 -5.57 2.63 -11.22
N LEU A 338 -6.87 2.91 -11.14
CA LEU A 338 -7.67 3.32 -12.31
C LEU A 338 -7.11 4.60 -12.95
N VAL A 339 -6.72 5.60 -12.14
CA VAL A 339 -6.08 6.82 -12.63
C VAL A 339 -4.76 6.51 -13.34
N CYS A 340 -3.88 5.69 -12.74
CA CYS A 340 -2.63 5.27 -13.37
C CYS A 340 -2.84 4.56 -14.71
N MET A 341 -3.74 3.57 -14.75
CA MET A 341 -4.05 2.80 -15.95
C MET A 341 -4.67 3.68 -17.05
N TYR A 342 -5.56 4.60 -16.67
CA TYR A 342 -6.16 5.55 -17.60
C TYR A 342 -5.10 6.44 -18.24
N MET A 343 -4.23 7.06 -17.43
CA MET A 343 -3.16 7.92 -17.92
C MET A 343 -2.19 7.17 -18.84
N LEU A 344 -1.74 5.98 -18.43
CA LEU A 344 -0.85 5.14 -19.24
C LEU A 344 -1.50 4.82 -20.61
N ARG A 345 -2.76 4.41 -20.60
CA ARG A 345 -3.49 4.09 -21.83
C ARG A 345 -3.73 5.30 -22.73
N ALA A 346 -4.10 6.45 -22.15
CA ALA A 346 -4.29 7.70 -22.87
C ALA A 346 -3.02 8.15 -23.58
N VAL A 347 -1.88 8.10 -22.88
CA VAL A 347 -0.58 8.50 -23.42
C VAL A 347 -0.11 7.52 -24.50
N VAL A 348 -0.23 6.21 -24.28
CA VAL A 348 0.14 5.19 -25.28
C VAL A 348 -0.73 5.28 -26.54
N ALA A 349 -2.03 5.55 -26.39
CA ALA A 349 -2.95 5.70 -27.52
C ALA A 349 -2.85 7.07 -28.24
N GLY A 350 -2.05 8.01 -27.73
CA GLY A 350 -2.02 9.38 -28.23
C GLY A 350 -3.35 10.13 -28.03
N ALA A 351 -4.17 9.68 -27.09
CA ALA A 351 -5.50 10.18 -26.78
C ALA A 351 -5.51 11.05 -25.52
N VAL A 352 -4.41 11.78 -25.28
CA VAL A 352 -4.30 12.72 -24.16
C VAL A 352 -5.33 13.84 -24.38
N PRO A 353 -6.24 14.09 -23.43
CA PRO A 353 -7.26 15.12 -23.58
C PRO A 353 -6.65 16.51 -23.80
N SER A 354 -7.20 17.26 -24.77
CA SER A 354 -6.82 18.66 -24.96
C SER A 354 -7.51 19.51 -23.89
N THR A 355 -6.72 20.15 -23.02
CA THR A 355 -7.09 21.12 -21.97
C THR A 355 -8.57 21.16 -21.60
N VAL A 356 -8.95 20.41 -20.55
CA VAL A 356 -10.27 20.49 -19.92
C VAL A 356 -10.10 21.23 -18.60
N GLU A 357 -10.97 22.19 -18.30
CA GLU A 357 -10.95 22.86 -17.00
C GLU A 357 -11.18 21.82 -15.89
N PRO A 358 -10.30 21.77 -14.88
CA PRO A 358 -10.42 20.78 -13.82
C PRO A 358 -11.67 21.04 -12.98
N LYS A 359 -12.35 19.97 -12.52
CA LYS A 359 -13.55 20.10 -11.67
C LYS A 359 -13.30 20.85 -10.36
N SER A 360 -12.10 20.73 -9.82
CA SER A 360 -11.63 21.46 -8.63
C SER A 360 -10.41 22.32 -8.98
N SER A 361 -10.33 23.52 -8.39
CA SER A 361 -9.20 24.45 -8.49
C SER A 361 -8.26 24.36 -7.28
N ALA A 362 -8.25 23.22 -6.58
CA ALA A 362 -7.42 23.01 -5.39
C ALA A 362 -5.94 23.31 -5.68
N HIS A 363 -5.33 24.14 -4.83
CA HIS A 363 -3.94 24.56 -4.97
C HIS A 363 -3.12 24.11 -3.76
N PHE A 364 -1.94 23.54 -4.03
CA PHE A 364 -1.06 22.97 -3.01
C PHE A 364 0.39 23.38 -3.33
N GLY A 365 1.03 24.19 -2.47
CA GLY A 365 2.33 24.78 -2.79
C GLY A 365 3.42 23.78 -3.19
N VAL A 366 3.49 22.63 -2.53
CA VAL A 366 4.44 21.56 -2.88
C VAL A 366 4.17 20.94 -4.26
N ILE A 367 2.91 20.97 -4.74
CA ILE A 367 2.55 20.52 -6.08
C ILE A 367 2.95 21.56 -7.12
N ASP A 368 2.84 22.85 -6.81
CA ASP A 368 3.32 23.90 -7.72
C ASP A 368 4.85 23.87 -7.86
N GLU A 369 5.55 23.63 -6.75
CA GLU A 369 7.00 23.38 -6.75
C GLU A 369 7.35 22.13 -7.57
N LEU A 370 6.59 21.04 -7.43
CA LEU A 370 6.77 19.84 -8.25
C LEU A 370 6.58 20.15 -9.74
N VAL A 371 5.49 20.85 -10.10
CA VAL A 371 5.20 21.22 -11.48
C VAL A 371 6.28 22.12 -12.06
N ALA A 372 6.87 23.02 -11.25
CA ALA A 372 7.99 23.85 -11.68
C ALA A 372 9.29 23.08 -11.88
N VAL A 373 9.49 21.96 -11.17
CA VAL A 373 10.67 21.08 -11.31
C VAL A 373 10.57 20.19 -12.55
N LEU A 374 9.37 19.75 -12.92
CA LEU A 374 9.15 18.82 -14.03
C LEU A 374 9.18 19.55 -15.39
N ASP A 375 9.94 19.03 -16.36
CA ASP A 375 10.07 19.63 -17.69
C ASP A 375 8.72 19.71 -18.44
N ASN A 376 7.83 18.77 -18.18
CA ASN A 376 6.45 18.68 -18.68
C ASN A 376 5.42 18.80 -17.55
N GLY A 377 5.70 19.63 -16.54
CA GLY A 377 4.91 19.69 -15.31
C GLY A 377 3.45 20.08 -15.52
N ASN A 378 3.17 21.08 -16.37
CA ASN A 378 1.80 21.52 -16.63
C ASN A 378 1.00 20.47 -17.42
N GLU A 379 1.60 19.83 -18.42
CA GLU A 379 0.95 18.72 -19.13
C GLU A 379 0.66 17.55 -18.19
N SER A 380 1.61 17.24 -17.31
CA SER A 380 1.48 16.16 -16.31
C SER A 380 0.36 16.45 -15.32
N LEU A 381 0.29 17.67 -14.78
CA LEU A 381 -0.77 18.09 -13.86
C LEU A 381 -2.15 18.03 -14.54
N ASN A 382 -2.27 18.53 -15.76
CA ASN A 382 -3.53 18.51 -16.52
C ASN A 382 -4.01 17.07 -16.78
N LEU A 383 -3.08 16.18 -17.17
CA LEU A 383 -3.39 14.76 -17.38
C LEU A 383 -3.88 14.09 -16.09
N VAL A 384 -3.19 14.32 -14.95
CA VAL A 384 -3.61 13.77 -13.66
C VAL A 384 -4.98 14.31 -13.24
N ASN A 385 -5.19 15.63 -13.34
CA ASN A 385 -6.46 16.24 -12.95
C ASN A 385 -7.62 15.67 -13.75
N TYR A 386 -7.46 15.54 -15.06
CA TYR A 386 -8.46 14.92 -15.91
C TYR A 386 -8.70 13.47 -15.52
N ALA A 387 -7.64 12.66 -15.36
CA ALA A 387 -7.77 11.25 -15.02
C ALA A 387 -8.42 11.03 -13.64
N VAL A 388 -8.11 11.89 -12.66
CA VAL A 388 -8.77 11.90 -11.33
C VAL A 388 -10.26 12.24 -11.47
N ASP A 389 -10.60 13.21 -12.31
CA ASP A 389 -11.99 13.61 -12.55
C ASP A 389 -12.81 12.56 -13.30
N MET A 390 -12.16 11.73 -14.13
CA MET A 390 -12.77 10.55 -14.75
C MET A 390 -12.96 9.41 -13.76
N ALA A 391 -12.17 9.36 -12.68
CA ALA A 391 -12.21 8.30 -11.68
C ALA A 391 -12.99 8.69 -10.41
N ASP A 392 -13.69 9.83 -10.41
CA ASP A 392 -14.29 10.46 -9.23
C ASP A 392 -15.54 9.76 -8.66
N HIS A 393 -16.11 8.81 -9.40
CA HIS A 393 -17.33 8.05 -9.08
C HIS A 393 -17.51 7.69 -7.59
N VAL A 394 -16.47 7.18 -6.93
CA VAL A 394 -16.51 6.79 -5.51
C VAL A 394 -15.85 7.85 -4.62
N GLN A 395 -14.76 8.44 -5.09
CA GLN A 395 -13.95 9.40 -4.36
C GLN A 395 -13.07 10.19 -5.33
N ASN A 396 -13.17 11.51 -5.32
CA ASN A 396 -12.16 12.38 -5.93
C ASN A 396 -10.98 12.58 -4.96
N LEU A 397 -9.75 12.40 -5.44
CA LEU A 397 -8.55 12.55 -4.61
C LEU A 397 -8.35 13.99 -4.13
N ARG A 398 -8.63 14.98 -4.98
CA ARG A 398 -8.37 16.40 -4.70
C ARG A 398 -9.35 16.94 -3.66
N ASP A 399 -10.63 16.62 -3.79
CA ASP A 399 -11.65 16.94 -2.79
C ASP A 399 -11.32 16.34 -1.42
N CYS A 400 -10.65 15.17 -1.40
CA CYS A 400 -10.23 14.54 -0.15
C CYS A 400 -9.06 15.25 0.50
N ILE A 401 -8.13 15.76 -0.31
CA ILE A 401 -7.04 16.58 0.18
C ILE A 401 -7.60 17.87 0.78
N GLU A 402 -8.49 18.58 0.07
CA GLU A 402 -9.13 19.81 0.56
C GLU A 402 -9.96 19.57 1.82
N SER A 403 -10.87 18.58 1.76
CA SER A 403 -11.70 18.22 2.92
C SER A 403 -10.84 17.90 4.13
N CYS A 404 -9.74 17.16 3.96
CA CYS A 404 -8.85 16.82 5.05
C CYS A 404 -7.99 18.01 5.52
N ARG A 405 -7.60 18.93 4.63
CA ARG A 405 -6.89 20.18 4.98
C ARG A 405 -7.76 21.11 5.82
N ASP A 406 -9.05 21.19 5.54
CA ASP A 406 -9.96 22.00 6.37
C ASP A 406 -10.07 21.44 7.80
N LEU A 407 -10.01 20.11 7.95
CA LEU A 407 -10.04 19.45 9.27
C LEU A 407 -8.79 19.72 10.11
N THR A 408 -7.63 19.94 9.48
CA THR A 408 -6.40 20.27 10.24
C THR A 408 -6.43 21.69 10.78
N LYS A 409 -7.30 22.56 10.22
CA LYS A 409 -7.52 23.95 10.63
C LYS A 409 -8.67 24.10 11.65
N GLU A 410 -9.69 23.24 11.61
CA GLU A 410 -10.81 23.26 12.57
C GLU A 410 -10.37 22.80 13.97
N ASN A 411 -10.29 23.73 14.93
CA ASN A 411 -10.16 23.41 16.36
C ASN A 411 -11.52 22.92 16.89
N GLY A 412 -11.70 21.61 16.97
CA GLY A 412 -12.91 20.98 17.50
C GLY A 412 -13.94 20.73 16.41
N LEU A 413 -14.02 19.47 15.98
CA LEU A 413 -14.98 19.02 14.98
C LEU A 413 -16.36 18.82 15.64
N SER A 414 -17.42 19.10 14.89
CA SER A 414 -18.75 18.56 15.22
C SER A 414 -18.72 17.04 15.16
N VAL A 415 -19.43 16.37 16.06
CA VAL A 415 -19.50 14.89 16.16
C VAL A 415 -19.84 14.24 14.80
N GLU A 416 -20.73 14.85 14.02
CA GLU A 416 -21.15 14.33 12.70
C GLU A 416 -20.01 14.31 11.67
N LYS A 417 -19.17 15.36 11.65
CA LYS A 417 -17.96 15.40 10.81
C LYS A 417 -16.94 14.37 11.31
N GLN A 418 -16.73 14.23 12.62
CA GLN A 418 -15.84 13.20 13.19
C GLN A 418 -16.26 11.80 12.73
N GLU A 419 -17.54 11.46 12.86
CA GLU A 419 -18.09 10.17 12.44
C GLU A 419 -17.97 9.91 10.94
N TYR A 420 -18.26 10.90 10.11
CA TYR A 420 -18.07 10.81 8.66
C TYR A 420 -16.62 10.42 8.29
N PHE A 421 -15.62 11.01 8.97
CA PHE A 421 -14.22 10.72 8.72
C PHE A 421 -13.73 9.43 9.40
N MET A 422 -14.28 9.04 10.55
CA MET A 422 -14.01 7.74 11.20
C MET A 422 -14.43 6.58 10.30
N GLN A 423 -15.60 6.67 9.65
CA GLN A 423 -16.01 5.71 8.62
C GLN A 423 -15.07 5.70 7.41
N ARG A 424 -14.44 6.85 7.13
CA ARG A 424 -13.60 7.07 5.95
C ARG A 424 -12.17 6.57 6.13
N ALA A 425 -11.66 6.59 7.37
CA ALA A 425 -10.33 6.14 7.81
C ALA A 425 -10.33 4.74 8.47
N GLY A 426 -11.50 4.17 8.76
CA GLY A 426 -11.64 2.85 9.39
C GLY A 426 -11.24 2.81 10.87
N THR A 427 -11.04 3.96 11.52
CA THR A 427 -10.46 4.07 12.86
C THR A 427 -11.53 4.37 13.92
N THR A 428 -11.46 3.68 15.06
CA THR A 428 -12.30 3.96 16.25
C THR A 428 -11.57 4.93 17.20
N VAL A 429 -12.35 5.78 17.89
CA VAL A 429 -11.95 6.85 18.81
C VAL A 429 -10.65 6.56 19.59
N VAL A 430 -9.62 7.39 19.39
CA VAL A 430 -8.50 7.53 20.32
C VAL A 430 -8.39 9.01 20.70
N SER A 431 -8.15 9.27 21.99
CA SER A 431 -7.98 10.57 22.68
C SER A 431 -7.54 11.78 21.81
N SER A 432 -8.01 12.97 22.20
CA SER A 432 -7.91 14.27 21.50
C SER A 432 -6.53 14.71 20.99
N VAL A 433 -5.42 14.16 21.50
CA VAL A 433 -4.05 14.44 21.03
C VAL A 433 -3.61 13.49 19.92
N VAL A 434 -4.03 12.22 19.96
CA VAL A 434 -3.80 11.22 18.90
C VAL A 434 -4.57 11.58 17.63
N ASP A 435 -5.72 12.23 17.83
CA ASP A 435 -6.66 12.68 16.80
C ASP A 435 -6.05 13.69 15.81
N ARG A 436 -5.11 14.55 16.26
CA ARG A 436 -4.40 15.48 15.35
C ARG A 436 -3.41 14.75 14.46
N TYR A 437 -2.58 13.88 15.03
CA TYR A 437 -1.55 13.15 14.28
C TYR A 437 -2.14 12.22 13.22
N ILE A 438 -3.23 11.50 13.53
CA ILE A 438 -3.91 10.63 12.57
C ILE A 438 -4.52 11.47 11.43
N LYS A 439 -5.13 12.63 11.72
CA LYS A 439 -5.67 13.53 10.70
C LYS A 439 -4.57 14.03 9.77
N TYR A 440 -3.46 14.54 10.33
CA TYR A 440 -2.33 15.03 9.54
C TYR A 440 -1.70 13.91 8.68
N ASP A 441 -1.50 12.72 9.24
CA ASP A 441 -0.98 11.56 8.49
C ASP A 441 -1.90 11.20 7.31
N LEU A 442 -3.22 11.20 7.51
CA LEU A 442 -4.19 10.93 6.44
C LEU A 442 -4.13 11.97 5.32
N VAL A 443 -4.04 13.27 5.64
CA VAL A 443 -3.97 14.34 4.63
C VAL A 443 -2.68 14.21 3.82
N VAL A 444 -1.55 14.01 4.51
CA VAL A 444 -0.24 13.86 3.88
C VAL A 444 -0.18 12.60 3.02
N ASN A 445 -0.85 11.52 3.41
CA ASN A 445 -0.98 10.32 2.58
C ASN A 445 -1.76 10.57 1.28
N TYR A 446 -2.82 11.39 1.29
CA TYR A 446 -3.52 11.75 0.05
C TYR A 446 -2.69 12.68 -0.83
N LEU A 447 -1.97 13.65 -0.22
CA LEU A 447 -1.07 14.53 -0.94
C LEU A 447 0.11 13.76 -1.55
N GLU A 448 0.69 12.80 -0.83
CA GLU A 448 1.77 11.94 -1.32
C GLU A 448 1.29 11.13 -2.53
N ARG A 449 0.07 10.58 -2.48
CA ARG A 449 -0.51 9.87 -3.64
C ARG A 449 -0.66 10.80 -4.84
N TYR A 450 -1.15 12.02 -4.63
CA TYR A 450 -1.31 12.97 -5.71
C TYR A 450 0.04 13.41 -6.31
N PHE A 451 1.06 13.60 -5.47
CA PHE A 451 2.44 13.82 -5.87
C PHE A 451 2.96 12.69 -6.77
N TYR A 452 2.82 11.42 -6.36
CA TYR A 452 3.25 10.29 -7.18
C TYR A 452 2.50 10.16 -8.50
N LEU A 453 1.20 10.47 -8.52
CA LEU A 453 0.42 10.48 -9.77
C LEU A 453 0.98 11.49 -10.79
N ILE A 454 1.41 12.67 -10.33
CA ILE A 454 2.01 13.70 -11.19
C ILE A 454 3.39 13.27 -11.67
N CYS A 455 4.23 12.72 -10.77
CA CYS A 455 5.51 12.14 -11.18
C CYS A 455 5.32 11.02 -12.21
N PHE A 456 4.33 10.14 -11.99
CA PHE A 456 4.04 9.05 -12.91
C PHE A 456 3.52 9.57 -14.27
N ALA A 457 2.66 10.59 -14.28
CA ALA A 457 2.23 11.25 -15.51
C ALA A 457 3.41 11.86 -16.30
N SER A 458 4.33 12.54 -15.61
CA SER A 458 5.55 13.09 -16.22
C SER A 458 6.44 11.99 -16.80
N TYR A 459 6.61 10.90 -16.04
CA TYR A 459 7.35 9.71 -16.46
C TYR A 459 6.76 9.08 -17.73
N ILE A 460 5.45 8.80 -17.77
CA ILE A 460 4.85 8.13 -18.94
C ILE A 460 4.92 9.01 -20.20
N LEU A 461 4.77 10.33 -20.05
CA LEU A 461 4.92 11.29 -21.16
C LEU A 461 6.37 11.33 -21.68
N ASP A 462 7.36 11.28 -20.79
CA ASP A 462 8.79 11.27 -21.15
C ASP A 462 9.27 9.93 -21.73
N GLN A 463 8.72 8.81 -21.23
CA GLN A 463 9.20 7.46 -21.55
C GLN A 463 8.40 6.75 -22.65
N GLN A 464 7.18 7.18 -22.96
CA GLN A 464 6.40 6.59 -24.06
C GLN A 464 7.15 6.65 -25.40
N PRO A 465 7.78 7.76 -25.82
CA PRO A 465 8.56 7.81 -27.07
C PRO A 465 9.80 6.89 -27.04
N LYS A 466 10.28 6.58 -25.83
CA LYS A 466 11.45 5.73 -25.56
C LYS A 466 11.06 4.27 -25.28
N GLN A 467 9.79 3.91 -25.45
CA GLN A 467 9.25 2.56 -25.19
C GLN A 467 9.53 2.06 -23.77
N PHE A 468 9.48 2.95 -22.77
CA PHE A 468 9.66 2.61 -21.35
C PHE A 468 10.99 1.87 -21.04
N GLN A 469 12.08 2.22 -21.75
CA GLN A 469 13.41 1.65 -21.49
C GLN A 469 13.93 1.94 -20.07
N THR A 470 13.51 3.05 -19.47
CA THR A 470 13.84 3.39 -18.08
C THR A 470 12.65 3.08 -17.19
N LEU A 471 12.91 2.41 -16.07
CA LEU A 471 11.93 2.17 -15.01
C LEU A 471 11.58 3.46 -14.27
N PHE A 472 10.34 3.61 -13.81
CA PHE A 472 9.85 4.72 -13.00
C PHE A 472 10.73 4.96 -11.78
N VAL A 473 11.10 3.91 -11.02
CA VAL A 473 12.00 4.05 -9.86
C VAL A 473 13.34 4.66 -10.28
N ASN A 474 13.92 4.19 -11.39
CA ASN A 474 15.21 4.70 -11.88
C ASN A 474 15.08 6.14 -12.41
N TRP A 475 13.97 6.46 -13.06
CA TRP A 475 13.66 7.79 -13.58
C TRP A 475 13.50 8.80 -12.44
N MET A 476 12.75 8.44 -11.39
CA MET A 476 12.60 9.25 -10.17
C MET A 476 13.96 9.57 -9.53
N CYS A 477 14.88 8.60 -9.50
CA CYS A 477 16.21 8.77 -8.91
C CYS A 477 17.19 9.59 -9.74
N SER A 478 17.05 9.61 -11.08
CA SER A 478 18.12 10.11 -11.97
C SER A 478 17.73 11.30 -12.83
N ARG A 479 16.44 11.55 -13.06
CA ARG A 479 16.00 12.54 -14.04
C ARG A 479 16.13 13.99 -13.58
N TYR A 480 15.92 14.23 -12.29
CA TYR A 480 15.90 15.55 -11.66
C TYR A 480 16.79 15.60 -10.41
N ASP A 481 17.91 14.85 -10.47
CA ASP A 481 18.79 14.62 -9.34
C ASP A 481 17.98 14.20 -8.10
N ASN A 482 17.97 15.07 -7.08
CA ASN A 482 17.32 14.80 -5.79
C ASN A 482 16.09 15.68 -5.56
N ALA A 483 15.70 16.51 -6.54
CA ALA A 483 14.66 17.51 -6.37
C ALA A 483 13.32 16.86 -5.98
N LEU A 484 12.95 15.77 -6.65
CA LEU A 484 11.71 15.04 -6.35
C LEU A 484 11.70 14.47 -4.92
N TYR A 485 12.80 13.87 -4.49
CA TYR A 485 12.93 13.31 -3.14
C TYR A 485 13.06 14.39 -2.06
N ALA A 486 13.65 15.55 -2.38
CA ALA A 486 13.69 16.71 -1.49
C ALA A 486 12.29 17.28 -1.27
N LEU A 487 11.45 17.37 -2.31
CA LEU A 487 10.05 17.76 -2.19
C LEU A 487 9.24 16.74 -1.37
N LEU A 488 9.43 15.44 -1.64
CA LEU A 488 8.81 14.37 -0.85
C LEU A 488 9.21 14.44 0.62
N ASP A 489 10.48 14.70 0.94
CA ASP A 489 10.94 14.81 2.33
C ASP A 489 10.43 16.09 3.04
N ASN A 490 9.81 17.02 2.31
CA ASN A 490 9.23 18.25 2.86
C ASN A 490 7.74 18.40 2.53
N LEU A 491 7.03 17.28 2.31
CA LEU A 491 5.65 17.28 1.86
C LEU A 491 4.70 17.97 2.88
N ASN A 492 4.23 19.18 2.57
CA ASN A 492 3.40 20.00 3.45
C ASN A 492 2.36 20.87 2.69
N PHE A 493 1.47 21.54 3.44
CA PHE A 493 0.33 22.34 2.93
C PHE A 493 0.50 23.86 3.13
N ASP A 494 1.73 24.38 3.02
CA ASP A 494 2.11 25.79 3.14
C ASP A 494 2.34 26.30 4.58
N ASP A 495 1.86 25.58 5.60
CA ASP A 495 2.22 25.84 7.00
C ASP A 495 3.61 25.25 7.26
N LYS A 496 4.64 26.11 7.31
CA LYS A 496 6.03 25.78 7.67
C LYS A 496 6.19 25.37 9.14
N ASN A 497 5.32 24.52 9.65
CA ASN A 497 5.55 23.83 10.90
C ASN A 497 6.33 22.55 10.57
N ASP A 498 7.47 22.36 11.23
CA ASP A 498 8.27 21.12 11.23
C ASP A 498 7.46 19.99 11.89
N ASP A 499 6.38 19.55 11.24
CA ASP A 499 5.63 18.38 11.69
C ASP A 499 6.38 17.12 11.25
N VAL A 500 6.55 16.19 12.19
CA VAL A 500 7.23 14.90 12.00
C VAL A 500 6.66 14.13 10.80
N VAL A 501 5.40 14.37 10.45
CA VAL A 501 4.72 13.72 9.32
C VAL A 501 5.10 14.25 7.94
N SER A 502 5.76 15.39 7.80
CA SER A 502 6.20 15.87 6.46
C SER A 502 7.37 15.06 5.93
N SER A 503 8.31 14.68 6.83
CA SER A 503 9.53 13.97 6.45
C SER A 503 9.27 12.54 5.99
N MET A 504 9.88 12.23 4.83
CA MET A 504 9.90 10.92 4.21
C MET A 504 10.47 9.87 5.16
N ARG A 505 11.50 10.23 5.93
CA ARG A 505 12.12 9.34 6.93
C ARG A 505 11.09 8.77 7.92
N TRP A 506 10.17 9.60 8.39
CA TRP A 506 9.17 9.20 9.38
C TRP A 506 7.99 8.48 8.74
N ARG A 507 7.51 8.97 7.59
CA ARG A 507 6.41 8.34 6.85
C ARG A 507 6.77 6.93 6.40
N TRP A 508 7.95 6.74 5.80
CA TRP A 508 8.38 5.42 5.34
C TRP A 508 8.79 4.49 6.47
N ARG A 509 9.19 5.04 7.63
CA ARG A 509 9.42 4.21 8.83
C ARG A 509 8.17 3.46 9.26
N ARG A 510 6.98 4.07 9.17
CA ARG A 510 5.70 3.46 9.58
C ARG A 510 5.24 2.35 8.63
N LYS A 511 5.63 2.40 7.36
CA LYS A 511 5.33 1.38 6.34
C LYS A 511 6.19 0.09 6.46
N ARG A 512 7.11 0.02 7.43
CA ARG A 512 8.02 -1.12 7.62
C ARG A 512 7.35 -2.33 8.28
N LYS A 513 7.67 -3.53 7.77
CA LYS A 513 7.41 -4.84 8.44
C LYS A 513 7.82 -4.89 9.91
N MET A 514 8.86 -4.13 10.28
CA MET A 514 9.38 -4.09 11.64
C MET A 514 8.61 -3.20 12.61
N VAL A 515 7.73 -2.29 12.18
CA VAL A 515 7.01 -1.43 13.15
C VAL A 515 5.78 -2.16 13.69
N TYR A 516 5.02 -2.84 12.82
CA TYR A 516 3.77 -3.51 13.20
C TYR A 516 3.91 -4.80 14.01
N ARG A 517 5.08 -5.44 14.04
CA ARG A 517 5.30 -6.61 14.92
C ARG A 517 5.43 -6.27 16.40
N LEU A 518 5.56 -4.99 16.68
CA LEU A 518 6.16 -4.48 17.91
C LEU A 518 5.18 -3.62 18.73
N GLU A 519 4.02 -3.33 18.17
CA GLU A 519 2.81 -2.83 18.83
C GLU A 519 1.82 -3.99 18.98
#